data_AF-A0A6B9Y547-F1
#
_entry.id   AF-A0A6B9Y547-F1
#
_cell.length_a   1.000
_cell.length_b   1.000
_cell.length_c   1.000
_cell.angle_alpha   90.00
_cell.angle_beta   90.00
_cell.angle_gamma   90.00
#
_symmetry.space_group_name_H-M   'P 1'
#
loop_
_entity.id
_entity.type
_entity.pdbx_description
1 polymer ?
#
loop_
_entity_poly.entity_id
_entity_poly.type
_entity_poly.pdbx_seq_one_letter_code
_entity_poly.pdbx_strand_id
1 'polypeptide(L)'
;MGVIEDVYEDLETDVEFDAFEAAVEDKVEQMGGLADEETAAMLIAHELRDEEVETIADIEPGMDDVKFLGKVTSIGEIRTFERDDDDDREEGRVCNVEIADESGSVRVALWDEMATGAAEELEVGDVLRVMGRPKEGYNGLEVSANKVEPDADAEVDVQLLDTYRVEDLTLGASDVTLVGTVLEAGDVRTFSRDDGTEGRVANLTLGDETGRVRVTMWDDRADLATEFEAGEVVEVVDGYVRERDDDLELHVGNRGSIESVDEAVEYVPETTDIADLEIGETVDLAGGVIETDPKRTFDRDDGSEGQVRNVRIKDDTGEIRVALWGEKADAGIELADEVLFTDVEISDGWQDDLEASANWRSTVSVLETGSATDGHRTGGSTAGGTTEAAETRPESEGLDAFADGADEAATEGTGTERAQSDGGPAAAAAAATDAPVSDGADGSATGNGTEATGNGAKATDNGTETTVEFTGTVVQAGNPVVLDDGDRTRSVRTDETLRLGEEVTVRGPERDGRIDAEDVF
;
A
#
# COMPACT_ATOMS: atom_id res chain seq x y z
N MET A 1 21.50 -8.21 53.99
CA MET A 1 20.31 -8.23 53.16
C MET A 1 19.38 -9.32 53.67
N GLY A 2 18.07 -9.13 53.52
CA GLY A 2 17.14 -10.25 53.39
C GLY A 2 17.23 -10.83 51.98
N VAL A 3 16.79 -12.08 51.76
CA VAL A 3 16.91 -12.72 50.43
C VAL A 3 16.10 -11.99 49.34
N ILE A 4 15.02 -11.30 49.73
CA ILE A 4 14.21 -10.44 48.85
C ILE A 4 14.99 -9.17 48.46
N GLU A 5 15.74 -8.58 49.40
CA GLU A 5 16.59 -7.39 49.21
C GLU A 5 17.77 -7.71 48.28
N ASP A 6 18.39 -8.89 48.42
CA ASP A 6 19.46 -9.36 47.51
C ASP A 6 18.95 -9.52 46.05
N VAL A 7 17.73 -10.07 45.84
CA VAL A 7 17.14 -10.22 44.49
C VAL A 7 16.70 -8.89 43.90
N TYR A 8 16.22 -7.95 44.73
CA TYR A 8 15.83 -6.62 44.30
C TYR A 8 17.02 -5.73 43.93
N GLU A 9 18.15 -5.80 44.65
CA GLU A 9 19.37 -5.06 44.29
C GLU A 9 19.96 -5.52 42.93
N ASP A 10 19.71 -6.76 42.53
CA ASP A 10 20.07 -7.32 41.21
C ASP A 10 18.99 -7.03 40.12
N LEU A 11 17.88 -6.37 40.45
CA LEU A 11 16.77 -6.06 39.54
C LEU A 11 16.78 -4.58 39.13
N GLU A 12 16.99 -4.31 37.85
CA GLU A 12 16.75 -2.99 37.26
C GLU A 12 15.23 -2.85 37.07
N THR A 13 14.55 -2.09 37.95
CA THR A 13 13.10 -1.86 37.89
C THR A 13 12.71 -0.51 38.52
N ASP A 14 11.65 0.10 38.01
CA ASP A 14 11.03 1.32 38.55
C ASP A 14 10.09 1.04 39.74
N VAL A 15 9.86 -0.23 40.13
CA VAL A 15 8.99 -0.61 41.24
C VAL A 15 9.69 -0.41 42.59
N GLU A 16 9.15 0.44 43.46
CA GLU A 16 9.66 0.65 44.84
C GLU A 16 9.74 -0.67 45.65
N PHE A 17 10.80 -0.82 46.46
CA PHE A 17 11.08 -2.04 47.24
C PHE A 17 9.89 -2.53 48.09
N ASP A 18 9.18 -1.62 48.77
CA ASP A 18 8.01 -1.97 49.60
C ASP A 18 6.89 -2.64 48.79
N ALA A 19 6.75 -2.30 47.50
CA ALA A 19 5.77 -2.90 46.60
C ALA A 19 6.25 -4.25 46.04
N PHE A 20 7.55 -4.39 45.76
CA PHE A 20 8.17 -5.66 45.39
C PHE A 20 8.07 -6.68 46.54
N GLU A 21 8.40 -6.29 47.78
CA GLU A 21 8.29 -7.16 48.97
C GLU A 21 6.85 -7.64 49.17
N ALA A 22 5.85 -6.76 49.05
CA ALA A 22 4.43 -7.13 49.12
C ALA A 22 3.99 -8.10 48.02
N ALA A 23 4.43 -7.89 46.77
CA ALA A 23 4.14 -8.80 45.66
C ALA A 23 4.76 -10.20 45.88
N VAL A 24 5.96 -10.26 46.48
CA VAL A 24 6.61 -11.53 46.86
C VAL A 24 5.84 -12.24 47.97
N GLU A 25 5.41 -11.53 49.02
CA GLU A 25 4.59 -12.12 50.11
C GLU A 25 3.26 -12.71 49.55
N ASP A 26 2.55 -11.97 48.70
CA ASP A 26 1.32 -12.43 48.06
C ASP A 26 1.55 -13.66 47.17
N LYS A 27 2.68 -13.71 46.42
CA LYS A 27 3.05 -14.87 45.60
C LYS A 27 3.36 -16.10 46.45
N VAL A 28 4.02 -15.93 47.61
CA VAL A 28 4.27 -17.03 48.57
C VAL A 28 2.95 -17.57 49.15
N GLU A 29 1.98 -16.71 49.51
CA GLU A 29 0.66 -17.14 49.97
C GLU A 29 -0.12 -17.84 48.86
N GLN A 30 -0.10 -17.31 47.63
CA GLN A 30 -0.78 -17.89 46.47
C GLN A 30 -0.24 -19.30 46.12
N MET A 31 1.06 -19.54 46.27
CA MET A 31 1.66 -20.88 46.14
C MET A 31 1.44 -21.79 47.35
N GLY A 32 0.75 -21.32 48.39
CA GLY A 32 0.41 -22.13 49.57
C GLY A 32 1.64 -22.63 50.35
N GLY A 33 2.76 -21.91 50.28
CA GLY A 33 4.04 -22.32 50.87
C GLY A 33 4.76 -23.46 50.13
N LEU A 34 4.49 -23.67 48.83
CA LEU A 34 5.27 -24.58 47.98
C LEU A 34 6.58 -23.97 47.48
N ALA A 35 6.67 -22.64 47.42
CA ALA A 35 7.87 -21.87 47.15
C ALA A 35 8.37 -21.18 48.42
N ASP A 36 9.67 -20.93 48.52
CA ASP A 36 10.27 -20.04 49.51
C ASP A 36 10.32 -18.59 49.00
N GLU A 37 10.58 -17.65 49.92
CA GLU A 37 10.69 -16.21 49.64
C GLU A 37 11.69 -15.90 48.52
N GLU A 38 12.79 -16.66 48.43
CA GLU A 38 13.82 -16.54 47.38
C GLU A 38 13.27 -16.98 46.00
N THR A 39 12.58 -18.11 45.91
CA THR A 39 11.95 -18.57 44.65
C THR A 39 10.80 -17.65 44.22
N ALA A 40 10.01 -17.14 45.17
CA ALA A 40 8.95 -16.18 44.88
C ALA A 40 9.51 -14.83 44.41
N ALA A 41 10.58 -14.32 45.04
CA ALA A 41 11.30 -13.14 44.58
C ALA A 41 11.90 -13.31 43.19
N MET A 42 12.54 -14.44 42.90
CA MET A 42 13.05 -14.73 41.55
C MET A 42 11.94 -14.84 40.49
N LEU A 43 10.75 -15.33 40.85
CA LEU A 43 9.61 -15.39 39.93
C LEU A 43 9.00 -14.02 39.67
N ILE A 44 8.80 -13.20 40.71
CA ILE A 44 8.35 -11.80 40.53
C ILE A 44 9.41 -10.98 39.78
N ALA A 45 10.70 -11.18 40.02
CA ALA A 45 11.77 -10.51 39.28
C ALA A 45 11.88 -10.97 37.82
N HIS A 46 11.52 -12.21 37.50
CA HIS A 46 11.44 -12.69 36.12
C HIS A 46 10.19 -12.15 35.41
N GLU A 47 9.04 -12.15 36.09
CA GLU A 47 7.78 -11.56 35.63
C GLU A 47 7.96 -10.06 35.33
N LEU A 48 8.53 -9.29 36.25
CA LEU A 48 8.79 -7.86 36.06
C LEU A 48 9.74 -7.55 34.88
N ARG A 49 10.68 -8.45 34.55
CA ARG A 49 11.60 -8.33 33.41
C ARG A 49 10.99 -8.80 32.09
N ASP A 50 10.15 -9.83 32.11
CA ASP A 50 9.46 -10.34 30.91
C ASP A 50 8.31 -9.41 30.49
N GLU A 51 7.81 -8.57 31.41
CA GLU A 51 6.84 -7.49 31.14
C GLU A 51 7.48 -6.25 30.46
N GLU A 52 8.81 -6.11 30.40
CA GLU A 52 9.47 -4.95 29.78
C GLU A 52 9.93 -5.30 28.35
N VAL A 53 9.44 -4.55 27.35
CA VAL A 53 9.93 -4.65 25.96
C VAL A 53 11.00 -3.59 25.72
N GLU A 54 12.05 -3.94 24.95
CA GLU A 54 13.13 -3.00 24.65
C GLU A 54 12.64 -1.89 23.69
N THR A 55 11.76 -2.23 22.74
CA THR A 55 11.18 -1.29 21.77
C THR A 55 9.71 -1.60 21.45
N ILE A 56 8.98 -0.63 20.88
CA ILE A 56 7.58 -0.79 20.45
C ILE A 56 7.43 -1.85 19.35
N ALA A 57 8.42 -1.99 18.46
CA ALA A 57 8.40 -2.99 17.39
C ALA A 57 8.45 -4.44 17.90
N ASP A 58 8.93 -4.68 19.13
CA ASP A 58 8.99 -6.00 19.75
C ASP A 58 7.64 -6.44 20.38
N ILE A 59 6.62 -5.59 20.38
CA ILE A 59 5.31 -5.90 20.99
C ILE A 59 4.49 -6.82 20.08
N GLU A 60 4.19 -8.05 20.53
CA GLU A 60 3.34 -9.00 19.79
C GLU A 60 1.96 -9.21 20.45
N PRO A 61 0.88 -9.44 19.68
CA PRO A 61 -0.43 -9.78 20.22
C PRO A 61 -0.41 -11.06 21.07
N GLY A 62 -1.02 -11.02 22.26
CA GLY A 62 -1.14 -12.19 23.13
C GLY A 62 0.05 -12.43 24.06
N MET A 63 1.04 -11.54 24.08
CA MET A 63 1.86 -11.31 25.27
C MET A 63 0.98 -10.98 26.49
N ASP A 64 1.54 -11.14 27.69
CA ASP A 64 0.93 -10.63 28.93
C ASP A 64 1.05 -9.09 28.98
N ASP A 65 0.94 -8.45 30.15
CA ASP A 65 0.93 -6.99 30.22
C ASP A 65 2.35 -6.43 29.94
N VAL A 66 2.53 -5.67 28.86
CA VAL A 66 3.82 -5.06 28.50
C VAL A 66 3.97 -3.67 29.09
N LYS A 67 5.22 -3.26 29.31
CA LYS A 67 5.66 -1.92 29.70
C LYS A 67 6.61 -1.39 28.63
N PHE A 68 6.33 -0.20 28.14
CA PHE A 68 7.17 0.51 27.18
C PHE A 68 7.09 2.02 27.40
N LEU A 69 7.98 2.74 26.74
CA LEU A 69 8.05 4.19 26.78
C LEU A 69 8.05 4.73 25.34
N GLY A 70 7.30 5.79 25.09
CA GLY A 70 7.22 6.40 23.76
C GLY A 70 6.59 7.79 23.76
N LYS A 71 6.73 8.49 22.65
CA LYS A 71 6.18 9.83 22.42
C LYS A 71 4.80 9.76 21.78
N VAL A 72 3.87 10.55 22.29
CA VAL A 72 2.53 10.73 21.70
C VAL A 72 2.66 11.42 20.34
N THR A 73 2.24 10.74 19.28
CA THR A 73 2.16 11.31 17.93
C THR A 73 0.76 11.84 17.62
N SER A 74 -0.29 11.23 18.16
CA SER A 74 -1.68 11.61 17.90
C SER A 74 -2.63 11.25 19.04
N ILE A 75 -3.68 12.05 19.21
CA ILE A 75 -4.72 11.88 20.25
C ILE A 75 -6.09 11.86 19.58
N GLY A 76 -6.74 10.70 19.58
CA GLY A 76 -8.07 10.49 19.01
C GLY A 76 -9.21 10.94 19.92
N GLU A 77 -10.34 11.31 19.30
CA GLU A 77 -11.55 11.73 20.01
C GLU A 77 -12.08 10.68 21.01
N ILE A 78 -12.62 11.14 22.14
CA ILE A 78 -13.35 10.29 23.08
C ILE A 78 -14.61 9.73 22.40
N ARG A 79 -14.75 8.41 22.41
CA ARG A 79 -15.97 7.69 22.01
C ARG A 79 -16.69 7.18 23.24
N THR A 80 -18.01 7.38 23.31
CA THR A 80 -18.87 6.88 24.38
C THR A 80 -19.65 5.64 23.95
N PHE A 81 -19.90 4.72 24.88
CA PHE A 81 -20.69 3.51 24.64
C PHE A 81 -21.53 3.10 25.86
N GLU A 82 -22.68 2.48 25.61
CA GLU A 82 -23.54 1.89 26.64
C GLU A 82 -22.91 0.58 27.16
N ARG A 83 -22.98 0.32 28.47
CA ARG A 83 -22.54 -0.93 29.09
C ARG A 83 -23.75 -1.84 29.33
N ASP A 84 -23.62 -3.13 29.05
CA ASP A 84 -24.69 -4.14 29.23
C ASP A 84 -24.97 -4.50 30.70
N ASP A 85 -24.13 -4.03 31.65
CA ASP A 85 -24.29 -4.32 33.08
C ASP A 85 -25.35 -3.44 33.75
N ASP A 86 -26.24 -4.07 34.54
CA ASP A 86 -27.39 -3.52 35.29
C ASP A 86 -27.00 -2.57 36.46
N ASP A 87 -25.82 -1.94 36.43
CA ASP A 87 -25.36 -0.94 37.41
C ASP A 87 -25.53 0.49 36.87
N ASP A 88 -25.93 1.44 37.72
CA ASP A 88 -26.00 2.90 37.44
C ASP A 88 -24.60 3.56 37.25
N ARG A 89 -23.71 2.96 36.46
CA ARG A 89 -22.42 3.57 36.07
C ARG A 89 -22.61 4.49 34.86
N GLU A 90 -21.75 5.50 34.75
CA GLU A 90 -21.75 6.42 33.63
C GLU A 90 -21.38 5.71 32.31
N GLU A 91 -21.76 6.30 31.17
CA GLU A 91 -21.45 5.78 29.83
C GLU A 91 -19.94 5.50 29.70
N GLY A 92 -19.60 4.29 29.23
CA GLY A 92 -18.21 3.87 29.08
C GLY A 92 -17.49 4.75 28.06
N ARG A 93 -16.20 5.03 28.29
CA ARG A 93 -15.41 5.91 27.40
C ARG A 93 -14.17 5.20 26.89
N VAL A 94 -13.80 5.50 25.65
CA VAL A 94 -12.51 5.10 25.08
C VAL A 94 -11.89 6.26 24.29
N CYS A 95 -10.62 6.55 24.56
CA CYS A 95 -9.76 7.43 23.76
C CYS A 95 -8.64 6.55 23.19
N ASN A 96 -8.17 6.86 21.98
CA ASN A 96 -7.07 6.14 21.35
C ASN A 96 -5.93 7.13 21.17
N VAL A 97 -4.74 6.77 21.62
CA VAL A 97 -3.53 7.58 21.50
C VAL A 97 -2.52 6.79 20.70
N GLU A 98 -1.95 7.40 19.67
CA GLU A 98 -0.85 6.81 18.91
C GLU A 98 0.46 7.19 19.62
N ILE A 99 1.29 6.20 19.91
CA ILE A 99 2.57 6.37 20.62
C ILE A 99 3.67 5.70 19.80
N ALA A 100 4.79 6.39 19.63
CA ALA A 100 5.92 5.92 18.85
C ALA A 100 7.26 6.04 19.59
N ASP A 101 8.23 5.26 19.13
CA ASP A 101 9.64 5.33 19.52
C ASP A 101 10.53 5.28 18.25
N GLU A 102 11.83 5.03 18.42
CA GLU A 102 12.78 4.91 17.29
C GLU A 102 12.56 3.65 16.44
N SER A 103 11.78 2.68 16.91
CA SER A 103 11.54 1.38 16.25
C SER A 103 10.22 1.30 15.49
N GLY A 104 9.20 2.05 15.92
CA GLY A 104 7.87 2.00 15.33
C GLY A 104 6.80 2.72 16.17
N SER A 105 5.54 2.45 15.86
CA SER A 105 4.39 3.02 16.55
C SER A 105 3.38 1.95 16.95
N VAL A 106 2.63 2.23 18.03
CA VAL A 106 1.53 1.39 18.49
C VAL A 106 0.37 2.25 18.99
N ARG A 107 -0.84 1.79 18.67
CA ARG A 107 -2.06 2.39 19.18
C ARG A 107 -2.33 1.95 20.61
N VAL A 108 -2.51 2.90 21.51
CA VAL A 108 -2.86 2.67 22.91
C VAL A 108 -4.31 3.06 23.17
N ALA A 109 -5.11 2.10 23.61
CA ALA A 109 -6.51 2.30 23.99
C ALA A 109 -6.62 2.63 25.48
N LEU A 110 -7.07 3.85 25.77
CA LEU A 110 -7.30 4.39 27.11
C LEU A 110 -8.79 4.31 27.43
N TRP A 111 -9.15 3.87 28.62
CA TRP A 111 -10.53 3.62 29.02
C TRP A 111 -10.99 4.54 30.17
N ASP A 112 -12.28 4.86 30.18
CA ASP A 112 -13.00 5.59 31.24
C ASP A 112 -12.30 6.87 31.75
N GLU A 113 -11.70 6.82 32.94
CA GLU A 113 -11.00 7.96 33.55
C GLU A 113 -9.71 8.30 32.79
N MET A 114 -8.94 7.30 32.33
CA MET A 114 -7.76 7.53 31.49
C MET A 114 -8.15 8.12 30.13
N ALA A 115 -9.28 7.70 29.56
CA ALA A 115 -9.80 8.28 28.32
C ALA A 115 -10.16 9.77 28.46
N THR A 116 -10.68 10.15 29.64
CA THR A 116 -11.05 11.54 29.92
C THR A 116 -9.81 12.38 30.23
N GLY A 117 -8.91 11.88 31.07
CA GLY A 117 -7.64 12.55 31.39
C GLY A 117 -6.79 12.81 30.16
N ALA A 118 -6.63 11.83 29.25
CA ALA A 118 -5.85 12.03 28.03
C ALA A 118 -6.42 13.14 27.13
N ALA A 119 -7.74 13.25 26.99
CA ALA A 119 -8.33 14.32 26.16
C ALA A 119 -8.30 15.72 26.81
N GLU A 120 -8.03 15.81 28.12
CA GLU A 120 -8.00 17.07 28.88
C GLU A 120 -6.58 17.52 29.29
N GLU A 121 -5.63 16.58 29.41
CA GLU A 121 -4.32 16.79 30.03
C GLU A 121 -3.12 16.40 29.15
N LEU A 122 -3.30 15.63 28.07
CA LEU A 122 -2.22 15.14 27.20
C LEU A 122 -2.06 16.03 25.96
N GLU A 123 -0.82 16.31 25.58
CA GLU A 123 -0.45 17.06 24.37
C GLU A 123 0.37 16.18 23.41
N VAL A 124 0.28 16.44 22.10
CA VAL A 124 1.13 15.76 21.10
C VAL A 124 2.58 16.18 21.32
N GLY A 125 3.47 15.20 21.47
CA GLY A 125 4.85 15.39 21.90
C GLY A 125 5.16 14.98 23.33
N ASP A 126 4.16 14.72 24.17
CA ASP A 126 4.37 14.17 25.51
C ASP A 126 4.99 12.76 25.45
N VAL A 127 5.91 12.47 26.38
CA VAL A 127 6.49 11.13 26.55
C VAL A 127 5.74 10.39 27.66
N LEU A 128 5.31 9.17 27.37
CA LEU A 128 4.49 8.34 28.25
C LEU A 128 5.18 7.01 28.53
N ARG A 129 5.20 6.59 29.80
CA ARG A 129 5.41 5.21 30.21
C ARG A 129 4.03 4.52 30.24
N VAL A 130 3.84 3.53 29.38
CA VAL A 130 2.58 2.81 29.21
C VAL A 130 2.74 1.39 29.72
N MET A 131 1.80 0.94 30.56
CA MET A 131 1.64 -0.46 30.93
C MET A 131 0.27 -0.93 30.42
N GLY A 132 0.22 -2.01 29.64
CA GLY A 132 -1.02 -2.50 29.08
C GLY A 132 -0.89 -3.81 28.32
N ARG A 133 -2.03 -4.39 27.94
CA ARG A 133 -2.08 -5.69 27.26
C ARG A 133 -2.08 -5.56 25.74
N PRO A 134 -1.11 -6.14 25.01
CA PRO A 134 -1.15 -6.29 23.57
C PRO A 134 -2.30 -7.18 23.13
N LYS A 135 -3.04 -6.73 22.12
CA LYS A 135 -4.12 -7.46 21.48
C LYS A 135 -4.14 -7.17 19.99
N GLU A 136 -4.72 -8.09 19.23
CA GLU A 136 -5.02 -7.86 17.83
C GLU A 136 -6.32 -7.03 17.73
N GLY A 137 -6.17 -5.77 17.36
CA GLY A 137 -7.25 -4.83 17.11
C GLY A 137 -7.70 -4.83 15.64
N TYR A 138 -8.76 -4.09 15.34
CA TYR A 138 -9.33 -4.03 13.98
C TYR A 138 -8.36 -3.46 12.91
N ASN A 139 -7.37 -2.65 13.34
CA ASN A 139 -6.39 -2.01 12.46
C ASN A 139 -4.99 -2.64 12.55
N GLY A 140 -4.83 -3.78 13.25
CA GLY A 140 -3.54 -4.35 13.63
C GLY A 140 -3.34 -4.32 15.15
N LEU A 141 -2.07 -4.35 15.59
CA LEU A 141 -1.68 -4.32 17.00
C LEU A 141 -2.27 -3.11 17.75
N GLU A 142 -2.87 -3.36 18.92
CA GLU A 142 -3.35 -2.33 19.84
C GLU A 142 -3.00 -2.74 21.27
N VAL A 143 -2.48 -1.81 22.08
CA VAL A 143 -2.25 -2.04 23.52
C VAL A 143 -3.43 -1.47 24.31
N SER A 144 -4.12 -2.32 25.07
CA SER A 144 -5.13 -1.86 26.02
C SER A 144 -4.45 -1.40 27.30
N ALA A 145 -4.38 -0.10 27.57
CA ALA A 145 -3.67 0.41 28.74
C ALA A 145 -4.35 -0.01 30.05
N ASN A 146 -3.54 -0.51 30.98
CA ASN A 146 -3.88 -0.69 32.39
C ASN A 146 -3.44 0.53 33.21
N LYS A 147 -2.32 1.16 32.83
CA LYS A 147 -1.74 2.34 33.46
C LYS A 147 -0.98 3.18 32.43
N VAL A 148 -1.06 4.50 32.54
CA VAL A 148 -0.26 5.45 31.75
C VAL A 148 0.25 6.52 32.69
N GLU A 149 1.54 6.84 32.60
CA GLU A 149 2.19 7.88 33.40
C GLU A 149 3.07 8.75 32.48
N PRO A 150 2.91 10.10 32.51
CA PRO A 150 3.79 10.99 31.77
C PRO A 150 5.18 11.02 32.39
N ASP A 151 6.21 10.90 31.56
CA ASP A 151 7.61 10.98 31.94
C ASP A 151 8.28 12.17 31.23
N ALA A 152 8.26 13.32 31.89
CA ALA A 152 8.80 14.57 31.35
C ALA A 152 10.34 14.69 31.47
N ASP A 153 11.01 13.71 32.09
CA ASP A 153 12.47 13.65 32.20
C ASP A 153 13.08 12.68 31.16
N ALA A 154 12.26 11.82 30.53
CA ALA A 154 12.66 10.93 29.43
C ALA A 154 12.62 11.63 28.05
N GLU A 155 13.62 11.35 27.21
CA GLU A 155 13.71 11.87 25.83
C GLU A 155 13.58 10.71 24.83
N VAL A 156 12.64 10.82 23.88
CA VAL A 156 12.43 9.87 22.77
C VAL A 156 12.59 10.63 21.46
N ASP A 157 13.42 10.17 20.53
CA ASP A 157 13.75 10.90 19.30
C ASP A 157 12.77 10.63 18.14
N VAL A 158 11.47 10.76 18.42
CA VAL A 158 10.41 10.77 17.41
C VAL A 158 10.20 12.18 16.88
N GLN A 159 10.30 12.36 15.56
CA GLN A 159 10.01 13.62 14.89
C GLN A 159 8.50 13.80 14.69
N LEU A 160 8.00 14.98 15.04
CA LEU A 160 6.62 15.40 14.81
C LEU A 160 6.65 16.52 13.77
N LEU A 161 6.02 16.31 12.63
CA LEU A 161 6.02 17.24 11.52
C LEU A 161 4.59 17.71 11.25
N ASP A 162 4.39 19.03 11.07
CA ASP A 162 3.12 19.59 10.60
C ASP A 162 2.85 19.18 9.12
N THR A 163 3.90 18.85 8.37
CA THR A 163 3.84 18.37 6.98
C THR A 163 5.06 17.47 6.72
N TYR A 164 4.81 16.32 6.11
CA TYR A 164 5.80 15.30 5.76
C TYR A 164 6.16 15.42 4.28
N ARG A 165 7.44 15.24 3.96
CA ARG A 165 7.91 14.91 2.62
C ARG A 165 7.95 13.40 2.46
N VAL A 166 8.09 12.89 1.23
CA VAL A 166 8.16 11.45 0.97
C VAL A 166 9.30 10.77 1.75
N GLU A 167 10.49 11.38 1.84
CA GLU A 167 11.61 10.82 2.62
C GLU A 167 11.38 10.82 4.15
N ASP A 168 10.41 11.60 4.65
CA ASP A 168 10.10 11.69 6.07
C ASP A 168 9.11 10.59 6.53
N LEU A 169 8.58 9.79 5.60
CA LEU A 169 7.60 8.73 5.89
C LEU A 169 8.26 7.51 6.55
N THR A 170 7.69 7.06 7.67
CA THR A 170 8.13 5.85 8.39
C THR A 170 6.97 4.87 8.58
N LEU A 171 7.28 3.58 8.69
CA LEU A 171 6.28 2.54 8.93
C LEU A 171 5.48 2.85 10.22
N GLY A 172 4.15 2.86 10.11
CA GLY A 172 3.26 3.16 11.24
C GLY A 172 3.08 4.64 11.55
N ALA A 173 3.70 5.56 10.80
CA ALA A 173 3.41 6.98 10.93
C ALA A 173 1.90 7.25 10.71
N SER A 174 1.30 8.02 11.59
CA SER A 174 -0.15 8.29 11.64
C SER A 174 -0.43 9.78 11.69
N ASP A 175 -1.61 10.17 11.21
CA ASP A 175 -2.05 11.56 11.07
C ASP A 175 -1.07 12.40 10.21
N VAL A 176 -0.54 11.75 9.17
CA VAL A 176 0.41 12.30 8.20
C VAL A 176 -0.30 13.26 7.26
N THR A 177 0.21 14.50 7.19
CA THR A 177 -0.14 15.47 6.15
C THR A 177 1.00 15.55 5.14
N LEU A 178 0.74 15.35 3.85
CA LEU A 178 1.74 15.36 2.78
C LEU A 178 1.21 16.11 1.56
N VAL A 179 2.00 17.04 1.01
CA VAL A 179 1.68 17.78 -0.21
C VAL A 179 2.57 17.26 -1.34
N GLY A 180 1.97 16.88 -2.47
CA GLY A 180 2.71 16.30 -3.59
C GLY A 180 2.03 16.52 -4.94
N THR A 181 2.83 16.46 -6.00
CA THR A 181 2.36 16.51 -7.39
C THR A 181 1.90 15.12 -7.83
N VAL A 182 0.68 15.03 -8.37
CA VAL A 182 0.12 13.79 -8.93
C VAL A 182 0.94 13.36 -10.14
N LEU A 183 1.67 12.27 -10.02
CA LEU A 183 2.40 11.64 -11.13
C LEU A 183 1.46 10.75 -11.96
N GLU A 184 0.54 10.07 -11.29
CA GLU A 184 -0.46 9.20 -11.91
C GLU A 184 -1.71 9.09 -11.03
N ALA A 185 -2.89 9.06 -11.66
CA ALA A 185 -4.15 8.69 -11.03
C ALA A 185 -4.61 7.33 -11.59
N GLY A 186 -4.77 6.34 -10.71
CA GLY A 186 -5.15 4.98 -11.07
C GLY A 186 -6.67 4.75 -11.05
N ASP A 187 -7.13 3.80 -11.87
CA ASP A 187 -8.56 3.45 -12.00
C ASP A 187 -9.18 2.95 -10.68
N VAL A 188 -10.49 3.21 -10.52
CA VAL A 188 -11.30 2.66 -9.43
C VAL A 188 -11.59 1.19 -9.67
N ARG A 189 -11.05 0.31 -8.82
CA ARG A 189 -11.26 -1.14 -8.86
C ARG A 189 -12.29 -1.56 -7.80
N THR A 190 -13.16 -2.51 -8.15
CA THR A 190 -14.16 -3.09 -7.23
C THR A 190 -13.83 -4.54 -6.87
N PHE A 191 -14.18 -4.96 -5.67
CA PHE A 191 -14.01 -6.33 -5.18
C PHE A 191 -15.13 -6.74 -4.22
N SER A 192 -15.35 -8.05 -4.05
CA SER A 192 -16.33 -8.58 -3.09
C SER A 192 -15.67 -8.82 -1.74
N ARG A 193 -16.29 -8.35 -0.65
CA ARG A 193 -15.91 -8.67 0.73
C ARG A 193 -16.54 -9.97 1.24
N ASP A 194 -15.97 -10.55 2.30
CA ASP A 194 -16.49 -11.75 2.96
C ASP A 194 -17.88 -11.54 3.59
N ASP A 195 -18.24 -10.31 3.94
CA ASP A 195 -19.59 -9.93 4.42
C ASP A 195 -20.63 -9.80 3.29
N GLY A 196 -20.21 -9.94 2.02
CA GLY A 196 -21.04 -9.82 0.83
C GLY A 196 -21.25 -8.38 0.34
N THR A 197 -20.58 -7.38 0.93
CA THR A 197 -20.55 -6.01 0.39
C THR A 197 -19.54 -5.88 -0.74
N GLU A 198 -19.71 -4.86 -1.59
CA GLU A 198 -18.72 -4.47 -2.59
C GLU A 198 -17.77 -3.45 -1.95
N GLY A 199 -16.46 -3.70 -2.04
CA GLY A 199 -15.40 -2.76 -1.69
C GLY A 199 -14.84 -2.09 -2.92
N ARG A 200 -14.34 -0.86 -2.73
CA ARG A 200 -13.70 -0.07 -3.79
C ARG A 200 -12.29 0.32 -3.34
N VAL A 201 -11.37 0.37 -4.30
CA VAL A 201 -10.00 0.86 -4.07
C VAL A 201 -9.53 1.62 -5.30
N ALA A 202 -8.85 2.74 -5.07
CA ALA A 202 -8.13 3.48 -6.09
C ALA A 202 -6.78 3.95 -5.50
N ASN A 203 -5.87 4.36 -6.38
CA ASN A 203 -4.54 4.77 -5.99
C ASN A 203 -4.13 6.04 -6.75
N LEU A 204 -3.41 6.93 -6.09
CA LEU A 204 -2.62 7.98 -6.73
C LEU A 204 -1.15 7.65 -6.53
N THR A 205 -0.28 8.11 -7.41
CA THR A 205 1.15 8.26 -7.09
C THR A 205 1.45 9.74 -6.97
N LEU A 206 1.93 10.18 -5.81
CA LEU A 206 2.36 11.56 -5.57
C LEU A 206 3.89 11.62 -5.56
N GLY A 207 4.46 12.74 -6.01
CA GLY A 207 5.89 13.01 -5.94
C GLY A 207 6.21 14.41 -5.41
N ASP A 208 7.35 14.54 -4.73
CA ASP A 208 7.91 15.79 -4.23
C ASP A 208 9.42 15.88 -4.52
N GLU A 209 10.14 16.84 -3.91
CA GLU A 209 11.58 17.00 -4.13
C GLU A 209 12.44 15.85 -3.55
N THR A 210 11.83 14.93 -2.80
CA THR A 210 12.50 13.87 -2.02
C THR A 210 12.18 12.45 -2.52
N GLY A 211 11.09 12.25 -3.25
CA GLY A 211 10.74 10.96 -3.83
C GLY A 211 9.32 10.87 -4.36
N ARG A 212 8.80 9.63 -4.46
CA ARG A 212 7.40 9.32 -4.80
C ARG A 212 6.78 8.37 -3.76
N VAL A 213 5.47 8.50 -3.53
CA VAL A 213 4.70 7.59 -2.66
C VAL A 213 3.38 7.21 -3.34
N ARG A 214 2.98 5.94 -3.20
CA ARG A 214 1.63 5.49 -3.57
C ARG A 214 0.65 5.85 -2.45
N VAL A 215 -0.41 6.56 -2.82
CA VAL A 215 -1.51 6.93 -1.93
C VAL A 215 -2.71 6.01 -2.20
N THR A 216 -3.08 5.18 -1.23
CA THR A 216 -4.15 4.18 -1.35
C THR A 216 -5.46 4.68 -0.71
N MET A 217 -6.53 4.76 -1.50
CA MET A 217 -7.86 5.22 -1.09
C MET A 217 -8.89 4.10 -1.17
N TRP A 218 -9.76 4.01 -0.16
CA TRP A 218 -10.78 2.97 -0.03
C TRP A 218 -12.20 3.51 -0.10
N ASP A 219 -13.12 2.67 -0.56
CA ASP A 219 -14.58 2.88 -0.60
C ASP A 219 -14.99 4.24 -1.21
N ASP A 220 -15.59 5.13 -0.43
CA ASP A 220 -16.12 6.41 -0.92
C ASP A 220 -15.03 7.41 -1.34
N ARG A 221 -13.76 7.13 -0.99
CA ARG A 221 -12.61 7.93 -1.41
C ARG A 221 -11.95 7.42 -2.67
N ALA A 222 -12.22 6.18 -3.07
CA ALA A 222 -11.71 5.67 -4.33
C ALA A 222 -12.19 6.54 -5.51
N ASP A 223 -13.41 7.09 -5.42
CA ASP A 223 -13.96 8.02 -6.41
C ASP A 223 -13.12 9.30 -6.60
N LEU A 224 -12.40 9.77 -5.56
CA LEU A 224 -11.56 10.98 -5.63
C LEU A 224 -10.43 10.84 -6.66
N ALA A 225 -9.95 9.62 -6.93
CA ALA A 225 -8.95 9.37 -7.98
C ALA A 225 -9.43 9.81 -9.37
N THR A 226 -10.74 9.94 -9.58
CA THR A 226 -11.33 10.41 -10.84
C THR A 226 -11.48 11.93 -10.93
N GLU A 227 -11.18 12.65 -9.84
CA GLU A 227 -11.25 14.12 -9.77
C GLU A 227 -9.89 14.80 -10.03
N PHE A 228 -8.78 14.05 -9.93
CA PHE A 228 -7.41 14.56 -10.08
C PHE A 228 -6.78 14.15 -11.42
N GLU A 229 -5.96 15.02 -12.00
CA GLU A 229 -5.18 14.76 -13.22
C GLU A 229 -3.66 14.82 -12.95
N ALA A 230 -2.85 14.14 -13.79
CA ALA A 230 -1.40 14.19 -13.65
C ALA A 230 -0.85 15.62 -13.83
N GLY A 231 0.06 16.04 -12.96
CA GLY A 231 0.59 17.40 -12.86
C GLY A 231 -0.16 18.32 -11.90
N GLU A 232 -1.29 17.89 -11.33
CA GLU A 232 -1.98 18.62 -10.27
C GLU A 232 -1.26 18.47 -8.92
N VAL A 233 -1.30 19.49 -8.07
CA VAL A 233 -0.73 19.43 -6.70
C VAL A 233 -1.86 19.21 -5.71
N VAL A 234 -1.73 18.18 -4.86
CA VAL A 234 -2.74 17.80 -3.86
C VAL A 234 -2.11 17.69 -2.48
N GLU A 235 -2.90 18.03 -1.47
CA GLU A 235 -2.60 17.81 -0.06
C GLU A 235 -3.40 16.60 0.43
N VAL A 236 -2.70 15.61 0.98
CA VAL A 236 -3.29 14.50 1.75
C VAL A 236 -3.24 14.89 3.22
N VAL A 237 -4.37 14.78 3.93
CA VAL A 237 -4.51 15.09 5.37
C VAL A 237 -4.96 13.83 6.12
N ASP A 238 -4.55 13.68 7.38
CA ASP A 238 -4.75 12.50 8.26
C ASP A 238 -4.53 11.14 7.55
N GLY A 239 -3.49 11.04 6.72
CA GLY A 239 -3.01 9.79 6.17
C GLY A 239 -2.32 8.93 7.23
N TYR A 240 -2.10 7.65 6.92
CA TYR A 240 -1.25 6.79 7.74
C TYR A 240 -0.43 5.84 6.87
N VAL A 241 0.82 5.59 7.24
CA VAL A 241 1.78 4.82 6.45
C VAL A 241 1.68 3.33 6.76
N ARG A 242 1.68 2.50 5.71
CA ARG A 242 1.82 1.05 5.79
C ARG A 242 2.87 0.55 4.81
N GLU A 243 3.55 -0.51 5.18
CA GLU A 243 4.41 -1.26 4.26
C GLU A 243 3.56 -2.27 3.47
N ARG A 244 3.89 -2.44 2.19
CA ARG A 244 3.30 -3.45 1.31
C ARG A 244 4.31 -3.82 0.21
N ASP A 245 4.67 -5.10 0.15
CA ASP A 245 5.67 -5.63 -0.81
C ASP A 245 7.03 -4.90 -0.73
N ASP A 246 7.52 -4.65 0.49
CA ASP A 246 8.75 -3.88 0.83
C ASP A 246 8.70 -2.36 0.52
N ASP A 247 7.61 -1.84 -0.06
CA ASP A 247 7.38 -0.41 -0.31
C ASP A 247 6.47 0.26 0.74
N LEU A 248 6.68 1.56 1.02
CA LEU A 248 5.77 2.35 1.87
C LEU A 248 4.61 2.95 1.04
N GLU A 249 3.37 2.70 1.47
CA GLU A 249 2.15 3.30 0.96
C GLU A 249 1.49 4.23 1.99
N LEU A 250 1.00 5.39 1.55
CA LEU A 250 0.21 6.30 2.37
C LEU A 250 -1.29 5.98 2.21
N HIS A 251 -1.93 5.46 3.26
CA HIS A 251 -3.33 5.05 3.21
C HIS A 251 -4.26 6.14 3.76
N VAL A 252 -5.33 6.44 3.03
CA VAL A 252 -6.25 7.54 3.34
C VAL A 252 -7.58 6.97 3.84
N GLY A 253 -7.61 6.49 5.08
CA GLY A 253 -8.79 5.91 5.73
C GLY A 253 -9.66 6.94 6.49
N ASN A 254 -10.97 6.65 6.62
CA ASN A 254 -12.15 7.40 7.13
C ASN A 254 -12.06 8.76 7.86
N ARG A 255 -10.92 9.21 8.41
CA ARG A 255 -10.71 10.58 8.92
C ARG A 255 -10.14 11.50 7.83
N GLY A 256 -9.07 11.09 7.14
CA GLY A 256 -8.31 11.96 6.24
C GLY A 256 -9.02 12.52 5.00
N SER A 257 -8.35 13.39 4.26
CA SER A 257 -8.84 13.95 3.00
C SER A 257 -7.74 13.99 1.96
N ILE A 258 -8.13 14.19 0.70
CA ILE A 258 -7.23 14.64 -0.37
C ILE A 258 -7.91 15.84 -1.03
N GLU A 259 -7.23 16.97 -1.11
CA GLU A 259 -7.75 18.22 -1.68
C GLU A 259 -6.69 18.87 -2.59
N SER A 260 -7.12 19.43 -3.72
CA SER A 260 -6.24 20.20 -4.61
C SER A 260 -5.76 21.48 -3.94
N VAL A 261 -4.48 21.83 -4.07
CA VAL A 261 -3.89 23.03 -3.47
C VAL A 261 -3.17 23.91 -4.49
N ASP A 262 -3.30 25.24 -4.33
CA ASP A 262 -2.58 26.24 -5.13
C ASP A 262 -1.11 26.40 -4.65
N GLU A 263 -0.39 25.29 -4.47
CA GLU A 263 1.03 25.26 -4.09
C GLU A 263 1.92 24.78 -5.26
N ALA A 264 3.21 25.16 -5.24
CA ALA A 264 4.17 24.78 -6.26
C ALA A 264 5.13 23.72 -5.70
N VAL A 265 4.80 22.45 -5.93
CA VAL A 265 5.69 21.30 -5.64
C VAL A 265 6.36 20.84 -6.93
N GLU A 266 7.68 20.68 -6.90
CA GLU A 266 8.48 20.19 -8.02
C GLU A 266 8.96 18.77 -7.73
N TYR A 267 8.64 17.83 -8.61
CA TYR A 267 9.17 16.46 -8.58
C TYR A 267 10.26 16.33 -9.64
N VAL A 268 11.46 15.95 -9.23
CA VAL A 268 12.62 15.76 -10.13
C VAL A 268 13.02 14.28 -10.08
N PRO A 269 12.68 13.47 -11.10
CA PRO A 269 12.95 12.03 -11.08
C PRO A 269 14.45 11.72 -11.22
N GLU A 270 14.95 10.81 -10.39
CA GLU A 270 16.30 10.23 -10.52
C GLU A 270 16.28 9.05 -11.49
N THR A 271 16.47 9.33 -12.78
CA THR A 271 16.42 8.31 -13.85
C THR A 271 17.77 7.68 -14.15
N THR A 272 17.76 6.41 -14.53
CA THR A 272 18.94 5.68 -15.01
C THR A 272 19.11 5.87 -16.52
N ASP A 273 20.34 6.14 -16.98
CA ASP A 273 20.70 6.22 -18.39
C ASP A 273 20.46 4.87 -19.10
N ILE A 274 19.79 4.88 -20.27
CA ILE A 274 19.43 3.65 -21.01
C ILE A 274 20.67 2.79 -21.36
N ALA A 275 21.83 3.39 -21.53
CA ALA A 275 23.07 2.68 -21.85
C ALA A 275 23.71 1.90 -20.68
N ASP A 276 23.33 2.20 -19.44
CA ASP A 276 23.94 1.63 -18.22
C ASP A 276 23.09 0.52 -17.57
N LEU A 277 21.98 0.11 -18.21
CA LEU A 277 21.01 -0.86 -17.70
C LEU A 277 21.51 -2.32 -17.68
N GLU A 278 21.28 -3.04 -16.57
CA GLU A 278 21.54 -4.48 -16.43
C GLU A 278 20.24 -5.30 -16.24
N ILE A 279 20.27 -6.58 -16.66
CA ILE A 279 19.11 -7.49 -16.54
C ILE A 279 18.83 -7.84 -15.07
N GLY A 280 17.57 -7.74 -14.67
CA GLY A 280 17.09 -8.02 -13.32
C GLY A 280 17.04 -6.79 -12.41
N GLU A 281 17.45 -5.62 -12.92
CA GLU A 281 17.31 -4.36 -12.18
C GLU A 281 15.88 -3.82 -12.22
N THR A 282 15.52 -3.06 -11.18
CA THR A 282 14.32 -2.20 -11.17
C THR A 282 14.80 -0.76 -11.15
N VAL A 283 14.37 0.03 -12.14
CA VAL A 283 14.89 1.39 -12.37
C VAL A 283 13.78 2.35 -12.78
N ASP A 284 14.08 3.65 -12.70
CA ASP A 284 13.30 4.71 -13.32
C ASP A 284 13.95 5.12 -14.64
N LEU A 285 13.16 5.26 -15.71
CA LEU A 285 13.61 5.65 -17.05
C LEU A 285 12.82 6.85 -17.56
N ALA A 286 13.51 7.88 -18.07
CA ALA A 286 12.90 8.94 -18.85
C ALA A 286 13.40 8.91 -20.31
N GLY A 287 12.54 9.31 -21.25
CA GLY A 287 12.96 9.50 -22.63
C GLY A 287 11.84 9.94 -23.57
N GLY A 288 12.23 10.45 -24.73
CA GLY A 288 11.32 10.83 -25.80
C GLY A 288 10.79 9.60 -26.54
N VAL A 289 9.48 9.52 -26.73
CA VAL A 289 8.80 8.39 -27.40
C VAL A 289 9.02 8.46 -28.91
N ILE A 290 9.71 7.45 -29.46
CA ILE A 290 10.02 7.36 -30.89
C ILE A 290 9.16 6.33 -31.64
N GLU A 291 8.51 5.41 -30.94
CA GLU A 291 7.60 4.41 -31.52
C GLU A 291 6.48 4.05 -30.53
N THR A 292 5.26 3.81 -31.04
CA THR A 292 4.11 3.33 -30.24
C THR A 292 3.41 2.17 -30.96
N ASP A 293 3.38 0.99 -30.34
CA ASP A 293 2.57 -0.14 -30.80
C ASP A 293 1.09 0.06 -30.42
N PRO A 294 0.14 -0.55 -31.17
CA PRO A 294 -1.25 -0.62 -30.74
C PRO A 294 -1.41 -1.56 -29.53
N LYS A 295 -2.36 -1.25 -28.63
CA LYS A 295 -2.75 -2.13 -27.53
C LYS A 295 -3.24 -3.49 -28.05
N ARG A 296 -2.83 -4.55 -27.39
CA ARG A 296 -3.20 -5.95 -27.64
C ARG A 296 -3.84 -6.54 -26.40
N THR A 297 -4.77 -7.47 -26.59
CA THR A 297 -5.39 -8.22 -25.50
C THR A 297 -5.17 -9.73 -25.65
N PHE A 298 -5.27 -10.47 -24.55
CA PHE A 298 -5.09 -11.92 -24.47
C PHE A 298 -5.90 -12.49 -23.30
N ASP A 299 -6.34 -13.74 -23.37
CA ASP A 299 -6.99 -14.43 -22.25
C ASP A 299 -5.92 -14.88 -21.23
N ARG A 300 -6.17 -14.69 -19.92
CA ARG A 300 -5.38 -15.28 -18.82
C ARG A 300 -5.98 -16.61 -18.37
N ASP A 301 -5.18 -17.41 -17.67
CA ASP A 301 -5.58 -18.73 -17.14
C ASP A 301 -6.66 -18.66 -16.05
N ASP A 302 -6.79 -17.53 -15.37
CA ASP A 302 -7.89 -17.21 -14.44
C ASP A 302 -9.21 -16.83 -15.13
N GLY A 303 -9.19 -16.70 -16.47
CA GLY A 303 -10.33 -16.27 -17.29
C GLY A 303 -10.54 -14.75 -17.40
N SER A 304 -9.64 -13.94 -16.84
CA SER A 304 -9.61 -12.48 -17.06
C SER A 304 -8.97 -12.12 -18.40
N GLU A 305 -9.25 -10.93 -18.92
CA GLU A 305 -8.53 -10.40 -20.10
C GLU A 305 -7.26 -9.66 -19.64
N GLY A 306 -6.12 -10.10 -20.14
CA GLY A 306 -4.84 -9.42 -20.06
C GLY A 306 -4.64 -8.46 -21.23
N GLN A 307 -3.94 -7.36 -20.98
CA GLN A 307 -3.67 -6.34 -21.99
C GLN A 307 -2.20 -5.90 -21.94
N VAL A 308 -1.65 -5.59 -23.10
CA VAL A 308 -0.28 -5.11 -23.26
C VAL A 308 -0.18 -4.13 -24.43
N ARG A 309 0.55 -3.03 -24.24
CA ARG A 309 0.96 -2.08 -25.28
C ARG A 309 2.46 -1.92 -25.19
N ASN A 310 3.14 -1.60 -26.28
CA ASN A 310 4.58 -1.34 -26.23
C ASN A 310 4.86 0.06 -26.77
N VAL A 311 5.88 0.69 -26.21
CA VAL A 311 6.45 1.93 -26.74
C VAL A 311 7.96 1.76 -26.86
N ARG A 312 8.62 2.58 -27.66
CA ARG A 312 10.08 2.71 -27.64
C ARG A 312 10.43 4.14 -27.30
N ILE A 313 11.23 4.29 -26.25
CA ILE A 313 11.76 5.58 -25.80
C ILE A 313 13.23 5.71 -26.13
N LYS A 314 13.71 6.95 -26.09
CA LYS A 314 15.07 7.33 -26.37
C LYS A 314 15.51 8.51 -25.49
N ASP A 315 16.67 8.36 -24.87
CA ASP A 315 17.41 9.41 -24.18
C ASP A 315 18.65 9.83 -25.02
N ASP A 316 19.62 10.50 -24.40
CA ASP A 316 20.90 10.85 -25.03
C ASP A 316 21.87 9.65 -25.15
N THR A 317 21.60 8.52 -24.50
CA THR A 317 22.54 7.39 -24.32
C THR A 317 22.19 6.16 -25.16
N GLY A 318 20.90 5.87 -25.37
CA GLY A 318 20.39 4.68 -26.02
C GLY A 318 18.92 4.78 -26.47
N GLU A 319 18.31 3.65 -26.81
CA GLU A 319 16.87 3.51 -27.01
C GLU A 319 16.42 2.16 -26.44
N ILE A 320 15.28 2.11 -25.75
CA ILE A 320 14.76 0.88 -25.14
C ILE A 320 13.26 0.74 -25.40
N ARG A 321 12.84 -0.52 -25.53
CA ARG A 321 11.43 -0.90 -25.64
C ARG A 321 10.84 -1.02 -24.23
N VAL A 322 9.69 -0.39 -24.00
CA VAL A 322 8.94 -0.50 -22.74
C VAL A 322 7.62 -1.23 -23.01
N ALA A 323 7.41 -2.34 -22.32
CA ALA A 323 6.18 -3.11 -22.33
C ALA A 323 5.25 -2.61 -21.20
N LEU A 324 4.11 -2.06 -21.58
CA LEU A 324 3.09 -1.50 -20.68
C LEU A 324 2.01 -2.55 -20.45
N TRP A 325 1.91 -3.07 -19.22
CA TRP A 325 1.00 -4.15 -18.87
C TRP A 325 -0.26 -3.66 -18.15
N GLY A 326 -1.39 -4.33 -18.38
CA GLY A 326 -2.66 -4.02 -17.72
C GLY A 326 -3.14 -2.60 -18.06
N GLU A 327 -3.55 -1.85 -17.04
CA GLU A 327 -4.03 -0.45 -17.17
C GLU A 327 -2.97 0.48 -17.79
N LYS A 328 -1.67 0.21 -17.59
CA LYS A 328 -0.59 0.99 -18.22
C LYS A 328 -0.65 0.94 -19.75
N ALA A 329 -1.28 -0.09 -20.32
CA ALA A 329 -1.49 -0.20 -21.76
C ALA A 329 -2.46 0.86 -22.32
N ASP A 330 -3.28 1.49 -21.48
CA ASP A 330 -4.21 2.57 -21.80
C ASP A 330 -3.64 3.98 -21.59
N ALA A 331 -2.41 4.11 -21.08
CA ALA A 331 -1.75 5.39 -20.87
C ALA A 331 -1.75 6.26 -22.13
N GLY A 332 -2.02 7.56 -21.97
CA GLY A 332 -2.25 8.55 -23.04
C GLY A 332 -1.03 8.94 -23.89
N ILE A 333 -0.03 8.06 -24.01
CA ILE A 333 1.25 8.32 -24.67
C ILE A 333 1.10 8.43 -26.19
N GLU A 334 1.59 9.53 -26.77
CA GLU A 334 1.73 9.80 -28.20
C GLU A 334 3.21 9.80 -28.65
N LEU A 335 3.47 10.12 -29.93
CA LEU A 335 4.82 10.22 -30.48
C LEU A 335 5.44 11.58 -30.15
N ALA A 336 6.71 11.58 -29.78
CA ALA A 336 7.49 12.73 -29.31
C ALA A 336 7.10 13.29 -27.93
N ASP A 337 6.21 12.62 -27.19
CA ASP A 337 6.05 12.84 -25.75
C ASP A 337 7.34 12.48 -25.02
N GLU A 338 7.64 13.20 -23.94
CA GLU A 338 8.70 12.86 -22.99
C GLU A 338 8.04 12.14 -21.82
N VAL A 339 8.44 10.90 -21.53
CA VAL A 339 7.71 10.04 -20.59
C VAL A 339 8.67 9.45 -19.57
N LEU A 340 8.28 9.52 -18.30
CA LEU A 340 8.91 8.84 -17.18
C LEU A 340 8.15 7.54 -16.88
N PHE A 341 8.91 6.44 -16.79
CA PHE A 341 8.46 5.15 -16.30
C PHE A 341 9.22 4.84 -15.02
N THR A 342 8.53 4.72 -13.88
CA THR A 342 9.14 4.35 -12.61
C THR A 342 9.03 2.86 -12.37
N ASP A 343 9.95 2.29 -11.57
CA ASP A 343 9.89 0.91 -11.09
C ASP A 343 9.71 -0.14 -12.21
N VAL A 344 10.33 0.13 -13.37
CA VAL A 344 10.31 -0.80 -14.51
C VAL A 344 11.37 -1.87 -14.30
N GLU A 345 10.97 -3.13 -14.54
CA GLU A 345 11.88 -4.26 -14.45
C GLU A 345 12.62 -4.44 -15.78
N ILE A 346 13.96 -4.50 -15.76
CA ILE A 346 14.77 -4.74 -16.95
C ILE A 346 14.89 -6.25 -17.19
N SER A 347 14.41 -6.69 -18.35
CA SER A 347 14.30 -8.10 -18.75
C SER A 347 15.00 -8.37 -20.08
N ASP A 348 15.27 -9.65 -20.35
CA ASP A 348 15.77 -10.12 -21.65
C ASP A 348 14.66 -10.03 -22.71
N GLY A 349 14.85 -9.17 -23.70
CA GLY A 349 13.87 -8.89 -24.75
C GLY A 349 14.08 -9.71 -26.02
N TRP A 350 13.49 -9.24 -27.13
CA TRP A 350 13.52 -9.99 -28.38
C TRP A 350 14.83 -9.77 -29.17
N GLN A 351 15.59 -10.86 -29.40
CA GLN A 351 16.92 -10.89 -30.06
C GLN A 351 18.09 -10.35 -29.21
N ASP A 352 18.15 -10.70 -27.93
CA ASP A 352 19.26 -10.32 -27.03
C ASP A 352 19.36 -8.78 -26.79
N ASP A 353 18.30 -8.02 -27.10
CA ASP A 353 18.10 -6.60 -26.73
C ASP A 353 17.38 -6.52 -25.37
N LEU A 354 17.66 -5.50 -24.54
CA LEU A 354 16.93 -5.27 -23.29
C LEU A 354 15.49 -4.79 -23.53
N GLU A 355 14.55 -5.22 -22.69
CA GLU A 355 13.17 -4.72 -22.63
C GLU A 355 12.84 -4.29 -21.19
N ALA A 356 12.27 -3.11 -21.03
CA ALA A 356 11.77 -2.61 -19.74
C ALA A 356 10.29 -3.00 -19.58
N SER A 357 9.90 -3.52 -18.41
CA SER A 357 8.54 -4.00 -18.13
C SER A 357 7.86 -3.10 -17.10
N ALA A 358 6.88 -2.31 -17.55
CA ALA A 358 6.04 -1.47 -16.69
C ALA A 358 4.79 -2.26 -16.26
N ASN A 359 4.75 -2.63 -14.98
CA ASN A 359 3.72 -3.50 -14.42
C ASN A 359 2.78 -2.73 -13.46
N TRP A 360 2.05 -3.43 -12.58
CA TRP A 360 1.07 -2.83 -11.66
C TRP A 360 1.71 -1.99 -10.53
N ARG A 361 3.01 -2.17 -10.24
CA ARG A 361 3.77 -1.34 -9.30
C ARG A 361 4.32 -0.06 -9.95
N SER A 362 4.65 -0.12 -11.24
CA SER A 362 5.28 0.96 -12.00
C SER A 362 4.36 2.18 -12.12
N THR A 363 4.93 3.39 -12.19
CA THR A 363 4.19 4.63 -12.48
C THR A 363 4.54 5.11 -13.89
N VAL A 364 3.55 5.61 -14.65
CA VAL A 364 3.77 6.10 -16.02
C VAL A 364 3.25 7.53 -16.13
N SER A 365 4.16 8.49 -16.25
CA SER A 365 3.83 9.92 -16.28
C SER A 365 4.41 10.60 -17.53
N VAL A 366 3.59 11.41 -18.20
CA VAL A 366 4.04 12.25 -19.32
C VAL A 366 4.59 13.55 -18.74
N LEU A 367 5.86 13.84 -19.01
CA LEU A 367 6.53 15.04 -18.51
C LEU A 367 6.17 16.23 -19.39
N GLU A 368 5.84 17.37 -18.78
CA GLU A 368 5.73 18.62 -19.54
C GLU A 368 7.10 19.00 -20.13
N THR A 369 7.12 19.31 -21.42
CA THR A 369 8.33 19.66 -22.17
C THR A 369 8.93 20.99 -21.69
N GLY A 370 9.75 20.93 -20.64
CA GLY A 370 10.38 22.10 -20.04
C GLY A 370 11.13 21.87 -18.73
N SER A 371 10.88 20.77 -18.00
CA SER A 371 11.38 20.60 -16.62
C SER A 371 12.63 19.73 -16.45
N ALA A 372 13.07 18.97 -17.46
CA ALA A 372 14.25 18.11 -17.36
C ALA A 372 15.30 18.40 -18.45
N THR A 373 16.36 19.18 -18.13
CA THR A 373 17.67 19.15 -18.82
C THR A 373 18.74 20.05 -18.16
N ASP A 374 19.02 19.88 -16.86
CA ASP A 374 20.33 20.30 -16.29
C ASP A 374 20.80 19.43 -15.10
N GLY A 375 20.27 18.20 -15.00
CA GLY A 375 20.47 17.26 -13.90
C GLY A 375 21.78 16.44 -13.91
N HIS A 376 22.91 16.95 -14.43
CA HIS A 376 24.18 16.22 -14.31
C HIS A 376 25.45 17.08 -14.37
N ARG A 377 26.03 17.48 -13.21
CA ARG A 377 27.48 17.76 -13.02
C ARG A 377 27.98 17.65 -11.56
N THR A 378 27.96 16.47 -10.95
CA THR A 378 28.75 16.18 -9.73
C THR A 378 30.20 15.76 -10.08
N GLY A 379 30.95 16.66 -10.72
CA GLY A 379 32.35 16.47 -11.09
C GLY A 379 33.31 17.38 -10.31
N GLY A 380 33.86 16.89 -9.19
CA GLY A 380 34.63 17.73 -8.27
C GLY A 380 36.02 18.19 -8.78
N SER A 381 36.31 19.49 -8.70
CA SER A 381 37.68 19.99 -8.50
C SER A 381 37.75 21.43 -7.94
N THR A 382 38.57 21.55 -6.90
CA THR A 382 39.06 22.72 -6.14
C THR A 382 39.07 24.15 -6.74
N ALA A 383 38.83 25.09 -5.82
CA ALA A 383 39.52 26.39 -5.63
C ALA A 383 39.01 27.67 -6.34
N GLY A 384 38.28 28.48 -5.57
CA GLY A 384 38.72 29.83 -5.15
C GLY A 384 38.78 30.98 -6.18
N GLY A 385 37.89 31.96 -6.03
CA GLY A 385 37.98 33.23 -6.77
C GLY A 385 36.85 34.22 -6.50
N THR A 386 37.00 35.07 -5.48
CA THR A 386 36.15 36.26 -5.28
C THR A 386 36.39 37.31 -6.39
N THR A 387 35.35 37.81 -7.06
CA THR A 387 35.23 39.25 -7.40
C THR A 387 33.82 39.64 -7.86
N GLU A 388 33.50 40.92 -7.72
CA GLU A 388 32.16 41.52 -7.87
C GLU A 388 31.76 41.88 -9.31
N ALA A 389 30.44 41.91 -9.53
CA ALA A 389 29.63 42.83 -10.35
C ALA A 389 30.25 43.62 -11.52
N ALA A 390 29.59 43.53 -12.68
CA ALA A 390 29.26 44.68 -13.52
C ALA A 390 28.08 44.39 -14.47
N GLU A 391 27.02 45.21 -14.42
CA GLU A 391 26.01 45.27 -15.48
C GLU A 391 26.55 46.04 -16.69
N THR A 392 26.36 45.55 -17.92
CA THR A 392 25.97 46.41 -19.07
C THR A 392 25.51 45.59 -20.28
N ARG A 393 24.33 45.92 -20.82
CA ARG A 393 24.04 45.72 -22.26
C ARG A 393 24.80 46.77 -23.07
N PRO A 394 25.16 46.46 -24.33
CA PRO A 394 24.48 47.16 -25.42
C PRO A 394 24.07 46.24 -26.58
N GLU A 395 23.29 46.80 -27.49
CA GLU A 395 22.64 46.13 -28.62
C GLU A 395 23.50 46.06 -29.90
N SER A 396 22.96 45.35 -30.90
CA SER A 396 23.02 45.63 -32.36
C SER A 396 24.04 44.92 -33.26
N GLU A 397 23.62 44.81 -34.54
CA GLU A 397 24.32 44.29 -35.73
C GLU A 397 24.55 42.75 -35.70
N GLY A 398 23.90 41.89 -36.51
CA GLY A 398 23.07 42.09 -37.71
C GLY A 398 23.78 41.57 -38.96
N LEU A 399 23.17 40.65 -39.73
CA LEU A 399 23.62 40.23 -41.08
C LEU A 399 22.50 39.46 -41.83
N ASP A 400 21.82 40.13 -42.76
CA ASP A 400 21.04 39.51 -43.83
C ASP A 400 21.92 39.23 -45.07
N ALA A 401 21.69 38.12 -45.79
CA ALA A 401 22.05 37.99 -47.21
C ALA A 401 21.33 36.83 -47.94
N PHE A 402 21.06 37.02 -49.24
CA PHE A 402 20.41 36.13 -50.22
C PHE A 402 18.86 36.08 -50.14
N ALA A 403 18.09 36.89 -50.90
CA ALA A 403 17.92 36.93 -52.38
C ALA A 403 17.46 35.58 -52.95
N ASP A 404 16.38 35.44 -53.74
CA ASP A 404 15.70 36.30 -54.74
C ASP A 404 14.22 35.82 -54.85
N GLY A 405 13.18 36.52 -55.33
CA GLY A 405 12.98 37.87 -55.90
C GLY A 405 11.58 37.97 -56.57
N ALA A 406 11.06 39.20 -56.83
CA ALA A 406 9.94 39.61 -57.74
C ALA A 406 8.55 38.90 -57.65
N ASP A 407 7.37 39.41 -58.06
CA ASP A 407 6.70 40.72 -58.30
C ASP A 407 5.20 40.37 -58.57
N GLU A 408 4.14 41.21 -58.56
CA GLU A 408 3.92 42.67 -58.46
C GLU A 408 2.50 42.93 -57.86
N ALA A 409 2.22 44.13 -57.30
CA ALA A 409 0.89 44.78 -57.11
C ALA A 409 -0.23 44.06 -56.26
N ALA A 410 -0.87 44.67 -55.25
CA ALA A 410 -1.76 45.87 -55.25
C ALA A 410 -3.00 45.72 -56.19
N THR A 411 -4.25 46.01 -55.81
CA THR A 411 -4.87 46.62 -54.60
C THR A 411 -6.40 46.43 -54.61
N GLU A 412 -7.02 46.39 -53.42
CA GLU A 412 -8.38 46.87 -53.03
C GLU A 412 -9.66 46.55 -53.84
N GLY A 413 -10.74 46.24 -53.10
CA GLY A 413 -12.08 45.96 -53.65
C GLY A 413 -13.26 46.02 -52.64
N THR A 414 -13.40 47.14 -51.92
CA THR A 414 -14.65 47.73 -51.34
C THR A 414 -15.91 46.87 -51.06
N GLY A 415 -16.36 46.84 -49.79
CA GLY A 415 -17.78 47.07 -49.32
C GLY A 415 -18.95 46.16 -49.80
N THR A 416 -20.13 46.08 -49.15
CA THR A 416 -20.70 46.73 -47.96
C THR A 416 -22.06 46.06 -47.59
N GLU A 417 -22.31 45.80 -46.29
CA GLU A 417 -23.62 45.67 -45.57
C GLU A 417 -24.70 44.57 -45.85
N ARG A 418 -25.20 44.00 -44.72
CA ARG A 418 -26.60 43.62 -44.35
C ARG A 418 -27.26 42.40 -45.06
N ALA A 419 -28.20 41.65 -44.45
CA ALA A 419 -28.94 41.75 -43.16
C ALA A 419 -29.27 40.37 -42.54
N GLN A 420 -29.79 40.36 -41.31
CA GLN A 420 -30.29 39.18 -40.58
C GLN A 420 -31.82 38.95 -40.73
N SER A 421 -32.26 37.76 -40.27
CA SER A 421 -33.58 37.37 -39.74
C SER A 421 -34.85 37.45 -40.61
N ASP A 422 -35.57 36.32 -40.76
CA ASP A 422 -36.82 36.10 -40.00
C ASP A 422 -37.39 34.66 -40.13
N GLY A 423 -38.13 34.20 -39.10
CA GLY A 423 -39.22 33.21 -39.24
C GLY A 423 -39.00 31.72 -38.85
N GLY A 424 -39.55 31.31 -37.71
CA GLY A 424 -40.06 29.94 -37.48
C GLY A 424 -41.61 29.95 -37.46
N PRO A 425 -42.32 29.04 -36.74
CA PRO A 425 -42.11 27.59 -36.55
C PRO A 425 -43.39 26.77 -36.89
N ALA A 426 -43.33 25.43 -36.94
CA ALA A 426 -44.52 24.55 -36.90
C ALA A 426 -44.17 23.09 -36.52
N ALA A 427 -45.15 22.33 -36.03
CA ALA A 427 -44.96 20.98 -35.46
C ALA A 427 -45.97 19.93 -36.01
N ALA A 428 -45.71 18.66 -35.63
CA ALA A 428 -46.66 17.57 -35.34
C ALA A 428 -46.87 16.39 -36.33
N ALA A 429 -46.84 15.19 -35.71
CA ALA A 429 -47.73 14.04 -35.89
C ALA A 429 -47.45 12.89 -36.90
N ALA A 430 -46.93 11.78 -36.33
CA ALA A 430 -47.65 10.49 -36.14
C ALA A 430 -47.59 9.33 -37.17
N ALA A 431 -47.48 8.12 -36.58
CA ALA A 431 -47.88 6.76 -37.03
C ALA A 431 -47.10 6.09 -38.19
N ALA A 432 -47.06 4.75 -38.33
CA ALA A 432 -47.18 3.57 -37.44
C ALA A 432 -47.00 2.28 -38.32
N THR A 433 -47.07 1.08 -37.71
CA THR A 433 -47.13 -0.27 -38.35
C THR A 433 -45.81 -0.82 -38.93
N ASP A 434 -45.52 -2.13 -38.96
CA ASP A 434 -46.29 -3.30 -38.50
C ASP A 434 -45.38 -4.43 -37.97
N ALA A 435 -45.95 -5.37 -37.20
CA ALA A 435 -45.33 -6.66 -36.87
C ALA A 435 -45.71 -7.73 -37.92
N PRO A 436 -45.28 -9.00 -37.79
CA PRO A 436 -46.12 -9.90 -36.99
C PRO A 436 -45.38 -10.97 -36.17
N VAL A 437 -46.14 -11.54 -35.23
CA VAL A 437 -45.79 -12.65 -34.33
C VAL A 437 -46.06 -14.01 -35.00
N SER A 438 -45.39 -15.07 -34.55
CA SER A 438 -45.85 -16.44 -34.75
C SER A 438 -45.84 -17.22 -33.44
N ASP A 439 -47.01 -17.70 -33.05
CA ASP A 439 -47.30 -18.43 -31.80
C ASP A 439 -47.47 -19.93 -32.08
N GLY A 440 -47.24 -20.82 -31.11
CA GLY A 440 -47.27 -22.27 -31.32
C GLY A 440 -47.08 -23.09 -30.04
N ALA A 441 -48.15 -23.71 -29.56
CA ALA A 441 -48.29 -24.12 -28.15
C ALA A 441 -48.35 -25.63 -27.87
N ASP A 442 -48.30 -25.91 -26.56
CA ASP A 442 -48.87 -27.05 -25.81
C ASP A 442 -48.10 -28.39 -25.71
N GLY A 443 -48.24 -29.04 -24.55
CA GLY A 443 -47.49 -30.23 -24.13
C GLY A 443 -47.47 -30.52 -22.62
N SER A 444 -48.57 -30.26 -21.89
CA SER A 444 -48.64 -30.52 -20.44
C SER A 444 -48.72 -32.01 -20.06
N ALA A 445 -47.94 -32.45 -19.05
CA ALA A 445 -48.17 -33.69 -18.32
C ALA A 445 -47.70 -33.62 -16.84
N THR A 446 -48.66 -33.67 -15.93
CA THR A 446 -48.52 -33.65 -14.45
C THR A 446 -47.91 -34.92 -13.85
N GLY A 447 -47.19 -34.79 -12.72
CA GLY A 447 -46.83 -35.91 -11.83
C GLY A 447 -46.38 -35.47 -10.42
N ASN A 448 -47.27 -35.56 -9.43
CA ASN A 448 -47.01 -35.25 -8.01
C ASN A 448 -46.00 -36.20 -7.34
N GLY A 449 -45.37 -35.74 -6.24
CA GLY A 449 -45.44 -36.50 -4.98
C GLY A 449 -44.17 -36.70 -4.13
N THR A 450 -43.84 -35.69 -3.32
CA THR A 450 -43.53 -35.77 -1.87
C THR A 450 -42.52 -36.80 -1.30
N GLU A 451 -41.51 -36.23 -0.62
CA GLU A 451 -40.73 -36.71 0.54
C GLU A 451 -40.79 -38.18 1.00
N ALA A 452 -39.63 -38.81 1.14
CA ALA A 452 -39.35 -39.77 2.21
C ALA A 452 -37.85 -39.84 2.57
N THR A 453 -37.57 -39.89 3.87
CA THR A 453 -36.26 -40.08 4.52
C THR A 453 -35.56 -41.40 4.12
N GLY A 454 -34.22 -41.41 4.05
CA GLY A 454 -33.46 -42.67 3.96
C GLY A 454 -31.94 -42.50 4.05
N ASN A 455 -31.35 -42.82 5.21
CA ASN A 455 -29.90 -42.77 5.41
C ASN A 455 -29.20 -44.07 4.95
N GLY A 456 -28.12 -43.94 4.19
CA GLY A 456 -27.00 -44.89 4.13
C GLY A 456 -27.12 -46.16 3.28
N ALA A 457 -26.35 -46.21 2.18
CA ALA A 457 -25.64 -47.41 1.73
C ALA A 457 -24.43 -47.04 0.85
N LYS A 458 -23.21 -47.46 1.25
CA LYS A 458 -22.00 -47.34 0.42
C LYS A 458 -22.17 -48.09 -0.90
N ALA A 459 -21.91 -47.42 -2.02
CA ALA A 459 -21.49 -48.07 -3.25
C ALA A 459 -19.95 -47.99 -3.31
N THR A 460 -19.28 -49.13 -3.24
CA THR A 460 -17.84 -49.23 -3.52
C THR A 460 -17.64 -49.22 -5.02
N ASP A 461 -17.11 -48.14 -5.58
CA ASP A 461 -16.56 -48.19 -6.94
C ASP A 461 -15.13 -48.75 -6.89
N ASN A 462 -14.85 -49.68 -7.79
CA ASN A 462 -13.56 -50.37 -7.88
C ASN A 462 -12.75 -49.68 -8.98
N GLY A 463 -12.36 -48.44 -8.72
CA GLY A 463 -11.52 -47.64 -9.61
C GLY A 463 -10.13 -48.26 -9.77
N THR A 464 -9.66 -48.38 -11.01
CA THR A 464 -8.31 -48.87 -11.32
C THR A 464 -7.28 -47.88 -10.81
N GLU A 465 -6.58 -48.23 -9.72
CA GLU A 465 -5.50 -47.42 -9.15
C GLU A 465 -4.41 -47.18 -10.20
N THR A 466 -4.37 -45.97 -10.75
CA THR A 466 -3.39 -45.56 -11.74
C THR A 466 -2.30 -44.82 -11.00
N THR A 467 -1.08 -45.38 -10.99
CA THR A 467 0.10 -44.68 -10.48
C THR A 467 0.40 -43.50 -11.40
N VAL A 468 0.44 -42.31 -10.83
CA VAL A 468 0.79 -41.05 -11.51
C VAL A 468 2.16 -40.61 -11.01
N GLU A 469 2.90 -39.93 -11.87
CA GLU A 469 4.18 -39.28 -11.57
C GLU A 469 4.00 -37.80 -11.89
N PHE A 470 4.45 -36.92 -10.98
CA PHE A 470 4.27 -35.48 -11.07
C PHE A 470 5.52 -34.78 -10.53
N THR A 471 6.07 -33.84 -11.29
CA THR A 471 7.24 -33.05 -10.90
C THR A 471 6.80 -31.60 -10.79
N GLY A 472 7.14 -30.92 -9.70
CA GLY A 472 6.79 -29.53 -9.53
C GLY A 472 7.40 -28.91 -8.28
N THR A 473 7.32 -27.59 -8.19
CA THR A 473 7.79 -26.80 -7.05
C THR A 473 6.76 -26.85 -5.92
N VAL A 474 7.21 -27.06 -4.69
CA VAL A 474 6.35 -27.02 -3.50
C VAL A 474 5.87 -25.58 -3.26
N VAL A 475 4.61 -25.32 -3.61
CA VAL A 475 3.93 -24.03 -3.36
C VAL A 475 3.13 -24.02 -2.06
N GLN A 476 2.97 -25.18 -1.41
CA GLN A 476 2.45 -25.28 -0.04
C GLN A 476 3.12 -26.46 0.69
N ALA A 477 3.93 -26.15 1.71
CA ALA A 477 4.43 -27.16 2.64
C ALA A 477 3.39 -27.41 3.75
N GLY A 478 3.00 -28.67 3.98
CA GLY A 478 1.94 -28.99 4.94
C GLY A 478 1.26 -30.33 4.68
N ASN A 479 0.02 -30.50 5.15
CA ASN A 479 -0.77 -31.70 4.90
C ASN A 479 -2.19 -31.33 4.42
N PRO A 480 -2.46 -31.31 3.10
CA PRO A 480 -1.59 -31.77 2.01
C PRO A 480 -0.42 -30.84 1.69
N VAL A 481 0.60 -31.41 1.04
CA VAL A 481 1.58 -30.65 0.26
C VAL A 481 0.92 -30.26 -1.07
N VAL A 482 1.25 -29.11 -1.64
CA VAL A 482 0.86 -28.76 -3.01
C VAL A 482 2.10 -28.52 -3.85
N LEU A 483 2.17 -29.19 -4.99
CA LEU A 483 3.21 -29.01 -6.01
C LEU A 483 2.62 -28.31 -7.23
N ASP A 484 3.43 -27.49 -7.91
CA ASP A 484 3.06 -26.80 -9.14
C ASP A 484 4.09 -27.10 -10.25
N ASP A 485 3.64 -27.56 -11.42
CA ASP A 485 4.49 -27.81 -12.59
C ASP A 485 4.56 -26.61 -13.56
N GLY A 486 3.91 -25.49 -13.22
CA GLY A 486 3.82 -24.27 -14.03
C GLY A 486 2.63 -24.26 -14.99
N ASP A 487 2.03 -25.42 -15.27
CA ASP A 487 0.76 -25.55 -16.01
C ASP A 487 -0.42 -25.90 -15.08
N ARG A 488 -0.17 -26.48 -13.89
CA ARG A 488 -1.21 -27.01 -12.98
C ARG A 488 -0.66 -27.35 -11.60
N THR A 489 -1.47 -27.09 -10.57
CA THR A 489 -1.18 -27.55 -9.20
C THR A 489 -1.72 -28.96 -8.92
N ARG A 490 -1.01 -29.72 -8.08
CA ARG A 490 -1.43 -31.03 -7.56
C ARG A 490 -1.27 -31.11 -6.04
N SER A 491 -2.35 -31.49 -5.36
CA SER A 491 -2.29 -31.91 -3.96
C SER A 491 -1.62 -33.28 -3.83
N VAL A 492 -0.66 -33.36 -2.92
CA VAL A 492 0.13 -34.55 -2.63
C VAL A 492 0.02 -34.87 -1.14
N ARG A 493 -0.14 -36.16 -0.83
CA ARG A 493 0.08 -36.70 0.51
C ARG A 493 1.39 -37.48 0.48
N THR A 494 2.33 -37.07 1.31
CA THR A 494 3.59 -37.78 1.56
C THR A 494 3.86 -37.79 3.07
N ASP A 495 4.66 -38.75 3.54
CA ASP A 495 5.21 -38.77 4.90
C ASP A 495 6.60 -38.10 4.97
N GLU A 496 7.16 -37.67 3.83
CA GLU A 496 8.41 -36.89 3.74
C GLU A 496 8.18 -35.40 4.03
N THR A 497 9.18 -34.74 4.61
CA THR A 497 9.11 -33.29 4.94
C THR A 497 9.70 -32.46 3.80
N LEU A 498 8.84 -31.82 3.01
CA LEU A 498 9.20 -31.01 1.85
C LEU A 498 9.16 -29.50 2.19
N ARG A 499 10.06 -28.72 1.59
CA ARG A 499 10.20 -27.27 1.86
C ARG A 499 9.50 -26.44 0.79
N LEU A 500 8.98 -25.28 1.17
CA LEU A 500 8.46 -24.31 0.21
C LEU A 500 9.56 -23.90 -0.79
N GLY A 501 9.24 -23.83 -2.08
CA GLY A 501 10.18 -23.53 -3.16
C GLY A 501 11.07 -24.70 -3.60
N GLU A 502 10.90 -25.90 -3.06
CA GLU A 502 11.66 -27.09 -3.45
C GLU A 502 11.04 -27.76 -4.69
N GLU A 503 11.79 -27.94 -5.77
CA GLU A 503 11.35 -28.73 -6.94
C GLU A 503 11.54 -30.23 -6.64
N VAL A 504 10.46 -31.01 -6.68
CA VAL A 504 10.46 -32.44 -6.33
C VAL A 504 9.65 -33.26 -7.31
N THR A 505 10.04 -34.53 -7.52
CA THR A 505 9.22 -35.49 -8.28
C THR A 505 8.57 -36.48 -7.34
N VAL A 506 7.23 -36.55 -7.35
CA VAL A 506 6.45 -37.48 -6.55
C VAL A 506 5.77 -38.53 -7.41
N ARG A 507 5.62 -39.74 -6.86
CA ARG A 507 4.97 -40.84 -7.57
C ARG A 507 4.12 -41.69 -6.65
N GLY A 508 2.90 -42.01 -7.08
CA GLY A 508 1.98 -42.85 -6.33
C GLY A 508 0.58 -42.93 -6.94
N PRO A 509 -0.35 -43.71 -6.37
CA PRO A 509 -1.73 -43.76 -6.85
C PRO A 509 -2.48 -42.43 -6.67
N GLU A 510 -3.20 -42.00 -7.71
CA GLU A 510 -4.14 -40.87 -7.60
C GLU A 510 -5.49 -41.36 -7.03
N ARG A 511 -5.96 -40.72 -5.95
CA ARG A 511 -7.27 -40.96 -5.31
C ARG A 511 -7.94 -39.63 -4.99
N ASP A 512 -9.22 -39.49 -5.35
CA ASP A 512 -10.04 -38.29 -5.09
C ASP A 512 -9.35 -36.96 -5.50
N GLY A 513 -8.57 -36.96 -6.59
CA GLY A 513 -7.83 -35.80 -7.12
C GLY A 513 -6.49 -35.50 -6.43
N ARG A 514 -6.08 -36.32 -5.45
CA ARG A 514 -4.83 -36.21 -4.70
C ARG A 514 -3.90 -37.37 -5.03
N ILE A 515 -2.59 -37.11 -5.10
CA ILE A 515 -1.57 -38.16 -5.23
C ILE A 515 -1.19 -38.64 -3.82
N ASP A 516 -1.44 -39.90 -3.49
CA ASP A 516 -0.85 -40.55 -2.30
C ASP A 516 0.58 -41.00 -2.72
N ALA A 517 1.61 -40.20 -2.45
CA ALA A 517 2.98 -40.47 -2.89
C ALA A 517 3.61 -41.66 -2.12
N GLU A 518 4.11 -42.64 -2.86
CA GLU A 518 4.85 -43.79 -2.35
C GLU A 518 6.38 -43.57 -2.47
N ASP A 519 6.80 -42.81 -3.48
CA ASP A 519 8.18 -42.37 -3.70
C ASP A 519 8.23 -40.83 -3.88
N VAL A 520 9.29 -40.20 -3.36
CA VAL A 520 9.68 -38.80 -3.63
C VAL A 520 11.16 -38.78 -4.04
N PHE A 521 11.50 -38.00 -5.07
CA PHE A 521 12.83 -37.93 -5.69
C PHE A 521 13.34 -36.48 -5.81
#